data_AF-A0A9Q3VNH8-F1
#
_entry.id   AF-A0A9Q3VNH8-F1
#
_cell.length_a   1.000
_cell.length_b   1.000
_cell.length_c   1.000
_cell.angle_alpha   90.00
_cell.angle_beta   90.00
_cell.angle_gamma   90.00
#
_symmetry.space_group_name_H-M   'P 1'
#
loop_
_entity.id
_entity.type
_entity.pdbx_description
1 polymer ?
#
loop_
_entity_poly.entity_id
_entity_poly.type
_entity_poly.pdbx_seq_one_letter_code
_entity_poly.pdbx_strand_id
1 'polypeptide(L)'
;MTRPLPLPIPAVDAAAHPNGRMFAVLLALLRAHGISPMRWLELARAMDHGPTLSAVLKEFEAERSGHLWDDRAALLAYATDEIDQYVEGRLGNNLLRTYRIRILSEALEDTVDVAVRACLAALREAGFSVGGGSLIEALVCEGAEYHRLMLSDIFRIDPPEVLCQTARFNLNRLLAAVRNREDIRDPRRFLRVEEGVREFVLTPAQQHTLTTYLRQFGTTPGGIGRLLTKVRLPDVVRKARLSPGRGTDGAPAGTETPMT
;
A
#
# COMPACT_ATOMS: atom_id res chain seq x y z
N MET A 1 42.73 26.11 -4.69
CA MET A 1 41.31 26.31 -4.34
C MET A 1 40.48 25.40 -5.23
N THR A 2 40.28 24.18 -4.76
CA THR A 2 39.69 23.07 -5.51
C THR A 2 38.21 22.95 -5.16
N ARG A 3 37.32 23.19 -6.14
CA ARG A 3 35.89 22.87 -6.02
C ARG A 3 35.75 21.35 -5.92
N PRO A 4 34.97 20.79 -4.98
CA PRO A 4 34.65 19.38 -5.03
C PRO A 4 33.70 19.12 -6.21
N LEU A 5 34.05 18.13 -7.04
CA LEU A 5 33.16 17.56 -8.03
C LEU A 5 31.90 17.02 -7.34
N PRO A 6 30.70 17.20 -7.91
CA PRO A 6 29.55 16.44 -7.48
C PRO A 6 29.79 14.96 -7.81
N LEU A 7 29.81 14.13 -6.76
CA LEU A 7 29.83 12.68 -6.90
C LEU A 7 28.64 12.25 -7.77
N PRO A 8 28.82 11.29 -8.70
CA PRO A 8 27.72 10.78 -9.49
C PRO A 8 26.75 10.07 -8.55
N ILE A 9 25.55 10.65 -8.39
CA ILE A 9 24.40 9.93 -7.84
C ILE A 9 24.20 8.73 -8.76
N PRO A 10 24.36 7.48 -8.29
CA PRO A 10 24.14 6.34 -9.14
C PRO A 10 22.72 6.43 -9.67
N ALA A 11 22.62 6.44 -10.99
CA ALA A 11 21.38 6.35 -11.73
C ALA A 11 20.54 5.24 -11.09
N VAL A 12 19.42 5.63 -10.49
CA VAL A 12 18.35 4.70 -10.15
C VAL A 12 17.69 4.36 -11.49
N ASP A 13 18.42 3.60 -12.31
CA ASP A 13 17.91 2.89 -13.47
C ASP A 13 17.01 1.78 -12.94
N ALA A 14 15.77 2.18 -12.67
CA ALA A 14 14.66 1.31 -12.37
C ALA A 14 14.20 0.61 -13.67
N ALA A 15 15.07 -0.24 -14.21
CA ALA A 15 14.62 -1.38 -14.98
C ALA A 15 14.02 -2.40 -13.99
N ALA A 16 12.86 -2.94 -14.35
CA ALA A 16 12.09 -3.98 -13.67
C ALA A 16 11.16 -3.54 -12.53
N HIS A 17 9.88 -3.90 -12.70
CA HIS A 17 8.86 -4.02 -11.66
C HIS A 17 9.04 -5.34 -10.87
N PRO A 18 9.63 -5.32 -9.66
CA PRO A 18 9.26 -6.33 -8.67
C PRO A 18 9.26 -5.77 -7.24
N ASN A 19 8.34 -4.87 -6.90
CA ASN A 19 7.94 -4.60 -5.52
C ASN A 19 6.64 -3.79 -5.55
N GLY A 20 5.56 -4.35 -4.98
CA GLY A 20 4.27 -3.65 -4.84
C GLY A 20 4.48 -2.31 -4.14
N ARG A 21 4.51 -1.23 -4.91
CA ARG A 21 4.65 0.13 -4.38
C ARG A 21 3.30 0.56 -3.87
N MET A 22 3.02 0.18 -2.63
CA MET A 22 2.01 0.84 -1.81
C MET A 22 2.21 2.36 -1.95
N PHE A 23 1.12 3.10 -2.18
CA PHE A 23 1.16 4.55 -2.40
C PHE A 23 1.90 5.02 -3.67
N ALA A 24 1.95 4.21 -4.74
CA ALA A 24 2.58 4.60 -6.00
C ALA A 24 2.02 5.92 -6.58
N VAL A 25 0.73 6.19 -6.42
CA VAL A 25 0.09 7.43 -6.90
C VAL A 25 0.60 8.64 -6.11
N LEU A 26 0.66 8.54 -4.78
CA LEU A 26 1.17 9.62 -3.92
C LEU A 26 2.65 9.90 -4.25
N LEU A 27 3.46 8.86 -4.35
CA LEU A 27 4.88 8.99 -4.72
C LEU A 27 5.08 9.59 -6.11
N ALA A 28 4.19 9.28 -7.06
CA ALA A 28 4.22 9.87 -8.39
C ALA A 28 3.92 11.38 -8.33
N LEU A 29 2.87 11.77 -7.60
CA LEU A 29 2.50 13.17 -7.41
C LEU A 29 3.63 13.96 -6.75
N LEU A 30 4.12 13.49 -5.60
CA LEU A 30 5.21 14.17 -4.88
C LEU A 30 6.41 14.41 -5.80
N ARG A 31 6.87 13.39 -6.54
CA ARG A 31 8.00 13.53 -7.47
C ARG A 31 7.71 14.49 -8.62
N ALA A 32 6.50 14.46 -9.18
CA ALA A 32 6.12 15.37 -10.26
C ALA A 32 6.20 16.83 -9.81
N HIS A 33 5.90 17.10 -8.54
CA HIS A 33 6.00 18.42 -7.91
C HIS A 33 7.38 18.72 -7.31
N GLY A 34 8.40 17.89 -7.58
CA GLY A 34 9.76 18.11 -7.09
C GLY A 34 9.94 17.85 -5.59
N ILE A 35 8.98 17.19 -4.94
CA ILE A 35 9.02 16.89 -3.51
C ILE A 35 9.73 15.55 -3.30
N SER A 36 10.73 15.55 -2.42
CA SER A 36 11.48 14.34 -2.07
C SER A 36 10.58 13.34 -1.32
N PRO A 37 10.57 12.05 -1.71
CA PRO A 37 9.93 11.00 -0.91
C PRO A 37 10.44 10.92 0.53
N MET A 38 11.69 11.34 0.78
CA MET A 38 12.25 11.37 2.15
C MET A 38 11.55 12.42 3.01
N ARG A 39 11.23 13.59 2.44
CA ARG A 39 10.49 14.63 3.16
C ARG A 39 9.09 14.15 3.56
N TRP A 40 8.43 13.43 2.68
CA TRP A 40 7.14 12.81 2.98
C TRP A 40 7.23 11.78 4.12
N LEU A 41 8.28 10.95 4.17
CA LEU A 41 8.50 10.01 5.26
C LEU A 41 8.82 10.71 6.59
N GLU A 42 9.59 11.80 6.57
CA GLU A 42 9.87 12.61 7.77
C GLU A 42 8.59 13.19 8.37
N LEU A 43 7.71 13.72 7.52
CA LEU A 43 6.42 14.24 7.93
C LEU A 43 5.53 13.13 8.49
N ALA A 44 5.43 11.99 7.81
CA ALA A 44 4.67 10.84 8.30
C ALA A 44 5.18 10.34 9.66
N ARG A 45 6.50 10.33 9.86
CA ARG A 45 7.13 9.92 11.14
C ARG A 45 6.81 10.88 12.28
N ALA A 46 6.68 12.17 12.00
CA ALA A 46 6.43 13.20 13.01
C ALA A 46 4.94 13.40 13.36
N MET A 47 4.03 12.79 12.59
CA MET A 47 2.59 12.85 12.81
C MET A 47 2.14 11.82 13.84
N ASP A 48 1.02 12.10 14.51
CA ASP A 48 0.31 11.10 15.31
C ASP A 48 -0.11 9.92 14.42
N HIS A 49 0.12 8.71 14.89
CA HIS A 49 -0.25 7.49 14.20
C HIS A 49 -1.53 6.96 14.85
N GLY A 50 -2.47 6.46 14.05
CA GLY A 50 -3.63 5.78 14.59
C GLY A 50 -3.23 4.63 15.53
N PRO A 51 -4.15 4.18 16.41
CA PRO A 51 -3.82 3.32 17.54
C PRO A 51 -3.20 1.98 17.13
N THR A 52 -3.60 1.43 15.97
CA THR A 52 -3.12 0.14 15.48
C THR A 52 -1.71 0.27 14.93
N LEU A 53 -1.44 1.30 14.12
CA LEU A 53 -0.08 1.56 13.62
C LEU A 53 0.86 1.89 14.78
N SER A 54 0.42 2.73 15.73
CA SER A 54 1.16 3.05 16.95
C SER A 54 1.55 1.79 17.73
N ALA A 55 0.62 0.85 17.92
CA ALA A 55 0.89 -0.41 18.61
C ALA A 55 1.95 -1.24 17.88
N VAL A 56 1.79 -1.44 16.56
CA VAL A 56 2.74 -2.20 15.73
C VAL A 56 4.13 -1.55 15.75
N LEU A 57 4.24 -0.22 15.67
CA LEU A 57 5.52 0.48 15.72
C LEU A 57 6.17 0.40 17.10
N LYS A 58 5.39 0.47 18.18
CA LYS A 58 5.89 0.32 19.55
C LYS A 58 6.44 -1.08 19.81
N GLU A 59 5.72 -2.11 19.34
CA GLU A 59 6.18 -3.49 19.43
C GLU A 59 7.46 -3.71 18.60
N PHE A 60 7.54 -3.12 17.40
CA PHE A 60 8.76 -3.14 16.59
C PHE A 60 9.94 -2.55 17.34
N GLU A 61 9.77 -1.40 17.98
CA GLU A 61 10.84 -0.74 18.71
C GLU A 61 11.27 -1.53 19.95
N ALA A 62 10.31 -2.12 20.68
CA ALA A 62 10.58 -3.00 21.80
C ALA A 62 11.40 -4.23 21.36
N GLU A 63 10.96 -4.94 20.32
CA GLU A 63 11.70 -6.09 19.78
C GLU A 63 13.05 -5.68 19.18
N ARG A 64 13.14 -4.54 18.50
CA ARG A 64 14.41 -4.04 17.95
C ARG A 64 15.42 -3.77 19.05
N SER A 65 15.01 -3.14 20.14
CA SER A 65 15.89 -2.85 21.28
C SER A 65 16.39 -4.12 21.98
N GLY A 66 15.58 -5.19 22.02
CA GLY A 66 15.97 -6.49 22.54
C GLY A 66 16.94 -7.29 21.65
N HIS A 67 17.15 -6.86 20.40
CA HIS A 67 18.02 -7.53 19.42
C HIS A 67 19.26 -6.70 19.03
N LEU A 68 19.60 -5.67 19.81
CA LEU A 68 20.83 -4.91 19.66
C LEU A 68 21.74 -5.21 20.85
N TRP A 69 22.83 -5.94 20.61
CA TRP A 69 23.80 -6.31 21.63
C TRP A 69 25.06 -5.45 21.50
N ASP A 70 25.50 -4.88 22.62
CA ASP A 70 26.70 -4.05 22.67
C ASP A 70 27.98 -4.87 22.47
N ASP A 71 27.95 -6.16 22.81
CA ASP A 71 29.07 -7.08 22.64
C ASP A 71 28.65 -8.52 22.30
N ARG A 72 29.66 -9.31 21.93
CA ARG A 72 29.50 -10.72 21.52
C ARG A 72 29.06 -11.62 22.69
N ALA A 73 29.42 -11.31 23.93
CA ALA A 73 29.06 -12.14 25.08
C ALA A 73 27.57 -12.01 25.38
N ALA A 74 27.03 -10.80 25.32
CA ALA A 74 25.59 -10.54 25.45
C ALA A 74 24.78 -11.26 24.37
N LEU A 75 25.25 -11.24 23.11
CA LEU A 75 24.64 -11.99 22.01
C LEU A 75 24.65 -13.51 22.28
N LEU A 76 25.78 -14.05 22.75
CA LEU A 76 25.90 -15.49 23.01
C LEU A 76 24.99 -15.95 24.15
N ALA A 77 24.88 -15.16 25.22
CA ALA A 77 23.97 -15.44 26.34
C ALA A 77 22.52 -15.48 25.83
N TYR A 78 22.09 -14.43 25.13
CA TYR A 78 20.76 -14.37 24.53
C TYR A 78 20.48 -15.54 23.59
N ALA A 79 21.39 -15.85 22.66
CA ALA A 79 21.20 -16.94 21.71
C ALA A 79 21.12 -18.32 22.39
N THR A 80 21.77 -18.49 23.54
CA THR A 80 21.71 -19.72 24.33
C THR A 80 20.39 -19.82 25.08
N ASP A 81 19.95 -18.73 25.72
CA ASP A 81 18.69 -18.68 26.46
C ASP A 81 17.47 -18.85 25.56
N GLU A 82 17.56 -18.40 24.31
CA GLU A 82 16.46 -18.37 23.35
C GLU A 82 16.54 -19.45 22.27
N ILE A 83 17.43 -20.44 22.43
CA ILE A 83 17.73 -21.43 21.39
C ILE A 83 16.49 -22.22 20.94
N ASP A 84 15.63 -22.58 21.89
CA ASP A 84 14.38 -23.30 21.60
C ASP A 84 13.43 -22.45 20.77
N GLN A 85 13.40 -21.13 20.98
CA GLN A 85 12.57 -20.23 20.18
C GLN A 85 13.09 -20.09 18.74
N TYR A 86 14.41 -20.15 18.52
CA TYR A 86 14.98 -20.23 17.17
C TYR A 86 14.67 -21.56 16.50
N VAL A 87 14.80 -22.68 17.22
CA VAL A 87 14.49 -24.04 16.72
C VAL A 87 13.02 -24.17 16.34
N GLU A 88 12.12 -23.62 17.15
CA GLU A 88 10.69 -23.59 16.88
C GLU A 88 10.29 -22.56 15.79
N GLY A 89 11.26 -21.76 15.30
CA GLY A 89 11.05 -20.73 14.28
C GLY A 89 10.17 -19.56 14.76
N ARG A 90 10.13 -19.34 16.08
CA ARG A 90 9.56 -18.15 16.71
C ARG A 90 10.50 -16.96 16.55
N LEU A 91 11.80 -17.18 16.73
CA LEU A 91 12.88 -16.22 16.45
C LEU A 91 13.60 -16.56 15.13
N GLY A 92 14.36 -15.59 14.58
CA GLY A 92 15.10 -15.75 13.32
C GLY A 92 14.35 -15.35 12.05
N ASN A 93 13.08 -14.93 12.18
CA ASN A 93 12.39 -14.23 11.10
C ASN A 93 12.98 -12.81 10.95
N ASN A 94 13.10 -12.33 9.72
CA ASN A 94 13.56 -10.97 9.46
C ASN A 94 12.56 -9.98 10.09
N LEU A 95 12.98 -9.31 11.17
CA LEU A 95 12.14 -8.41 11.96
C LEU A 95 11.45 -7.33 11.09
N LEU A 96 12.21 -6.71 10.19
CA LEU A 96 11.67 -5.73 9.24
C LEU A 96 10.60 -6.35 8.33
N ARG A 97 10.79 -7.60 7.91
CA ARG A 97 9.79 -8.32 7.11
C ARG A 97 8.53 -8.58 7.93
N THR A 98 8.66 -9.09 9.16
CA THR A 98 7.52 -9.34 10.05
C THR A 98 6.68 -8.07 10.24
N TYR A 99 7.32 -6.98 10.64
CA TYR A 99 6.62 -5.74 10.93
C TYR A 99 6.07 -5.04 9.68
N ARG A 100 6.75 -5.16 8.54
CA ARG A 100 6.16 -4.73 7.26
C ARG A 100 4.85 -5.46 6.97
N ILE A 101 4.78 -6.75 7.27
CA ILE A 101 3.59 -7.56 7.02
C ILE A 101 2.47 -7.15 7.95
N ARG A 102 2.76 -6.98 9.25
CA ARG A 102 1.80 -6.49 10.23
C ARG A 102 1.23 -5.12 9.88
N ILE A 103 2.08 -4.21 9.39
CA ILE A 103 1.62 -2.92 8.89
C ILE A 103 0.61 -3.09 7.73
N LEU A 104 0.85 -4.05 6.83
CA LEU A 104 -0.05 -4.31 5.69
C LEU A 104 -1.33 -5.06 6.07
N SER A 105 -1.29 -5.93 7.08
CA SER A 105 -2.42 -6.80 7.45
C SER A 105 -3.27 -6.27 8.61
N GLU A 106 -2.65 -5.59 9.58
CA GLU A 106 -3.28 -5.13 10.82
C GLU A 106 -3.49 -3.62 10.79
N ALA A 107 -2.47 -2.86 10.40
CA ALA A 107 -2.46 -1.39 10.51
C ALA A 107 -2.67 -0.66 9.17
N LEU A 108 -3.31 -1.31 8.19
CA LEU A 108 -3.47 -0.77 6.83
C LEU A 108 -4.20 0.58 6.84
N GLU A 109 -5.29 0.68 7.59
CA GLU A 109 -6.13 1.88 7.68
C GLU A 109 -5.34 3.08 8.24
N ASP A 110 -4.73 2.90 9.41
CA ASP A 110 -3.89 3.93 10.05
C ASP A 110 -2.70 4.33 9.17
N THR A 111 -2.13 3.36 8.43
CA THR A 111 -1.02 3.60 7.49
C THR A 111 -1.46 4.45 6.30
N VAL A 112 -2.66 4.20 5.78
CA VAL A 112 -3.25 4.98 4.67
C VAL A 112 -3.58 6.40 5.13
N ASP A 113 -4.16 6.55 6.32
CA ASP A 113 -4.46 7.86 6.90
C ASP A 113 -3.20 8.72 7.06
N VAL A 114 -2.16 8.21 7.73
CA VAL A 114 -0.92 8.97 7.91
C VAL A 114 -0.24 9.28 6.58
N ALA A 115 -0.28 8.34 5.61
CA ALA A 115 0.26 8.53 4.27
C ALA A 115 -0.42 9.70 3.55
N VAL A 116 -1.75 9.80 3.62
CA VAL A 116 -2.55 10.90 3.04
C VAL A 116 -2.20 12.21 3.73
N ARG A 117 -2.28 12.26 5.07
CA ARG A 117 -2.00 13.49 5.84
C ARG A 117 -0.59 14.01 5.56
N ALA A 118 0.41 13.12 5.56
CA ALA A 118 1.79 13.49 5.25
C ALA A 118 1.97 13.96 3.80
N CYS A 119 1.27 13.34 2.84
CA CYS A 119 1.34 13.74 1.43
C CYS A 119 0.76 15.16 1.24
N LEU A 120 -0.42 15.41 1.80
CA LEU A 120 -1.06 16.72 1.76
C LEU A 120 -0.24 17.79 2.49
N ALA A 121 0.38 17.45 3.63
CA ALA A 121 1.29 18.35 4.33
C ALA A 121 2.52 18.72 3.47
N ALA A 122 3.14 17.73 2.82
CA ALA A 122 4.30 17.97 1.94
C ALA A 122 3.93 18.85 0.74
N LEU A 123 2.76 18.64 0.14
CA LEU A 123 2.24 19.49 -0.93
C LEU A 123 1.96 20.92 -0.45
N ARG A 124 1.40 21.08 0.76
CA ARG A 124 1.19 22.39 1.39
C ARG A 124 2.50 23.14 1.62
N GLU A 125 3.52 22.46 2.16
CA GLU A 125 4.86 23.04 2.38
C GLU A 125 5.51 23.52 1.08
N ALA A 126 5.24 22.82 -0.03
CA ALA A 126 5.72 23.20 -1.36
C ALA A 126 4.87 24.31 -2.04
N GLY A 127 3.89 24.89 -1.35
CA GLY A 127 3.08 26.01 -1.83
C GLY A 127 1.87 25.62 -2.68
N PHE A 128 1.49 24.33 -2.72
CA PHE A 128 0.29 23.89 -3.43
C PHE A 128 -0.96 24.07 -2.56
N SER A 129 -2.03 24.61 -3.15
CA SER A 129 -3.33 24.70 -2.50
C SER A 129 -3.89 23.31 -2.24
N VAL A 130 -3.94 22.92 -0.96
CA VAL A 130 -4.59 21.72 -0.45
C VAL A 130 -5.68 22.12 0.54
N GLY A 131 -6.83 21.46 0.51
CA GLY A 131 -8.03 21.85 1.27
C GLY A 131 -9.13 22.43 0.37
N GLY A 132 -10.33 22.58 0.94
CA GLY A 132 -11.48 23.19 0.27
C GLY A 132 -11.98 22.42 -0.95
N GLY A 133 -11.70 21.11 -1.04
CA GLY A 133 -12.11 20.29 -2.18
C GLY A 133 -11.21 20.45 -3.41
N SER A 134 -9.95 20.85 -3.23
CA SER A 134 -8.99 20.97 -4.32
C SER A 134 -8.84 19.66 -5.11
N LEU A 135 -8.58 19.77 -6.42
CA LEU A 135 -8.38 18.59 -7.29
C LEU A 135 -7.19 17.73 -6.86
N ILE A 136 -6.13 18.36 -6.35
CA ILE A 136 -4.94 17.64 -5.86
C ILE A 136 -5.29 16.82 -4.63
N GLU A 137 -6.03 17.40 -3.67
CA GLU A 137 -6.49 16.67 -2.49
C GLU A 137 -7.39 15.48 -2.86
N ALA A 138 -8.37 15.72 -3.75
CA ALA A 138 -9.23 14.64 -4.24
C ALA A 138 -8.43 13.50 -4.91
N LEU A 139 -7.38 13.84 -5.68
CA LEU A 139 -6.52 12.85 -6.33
C LEU A 139 -5.64 12.09 -5.33
N VAL A 140 -5.13 12.77 -4.30
CA VAL A 140 -4.36 12.13 -3.21
C VAL A 140 -5.25 11.14 -2.45
N CYS A 141 -6.46 11.55 -2.08
CA CYS A 141 -7.40 10.70 -1.36
C CYS A 141 -7.86 9.51 -2.22
N GLU A 142 -8.27 9.73 -3.48
CA GLU A 142 -8.65 8.61 -4.37
C GLU A 142 -7.47 7.67 -4.62
N GLY A 143 -6.26 8.23 -4.80
CA GLY A 143 -5.04 7.46 -5.02
C GLY A 143 -4.66 6.60 -3.82
N ALA A 144 -4.81 7.11 -2.60
CA ALA A 144 -4.53 6.36 -1.38
C ALA A 144 -5.57 5.24 -1.17
N GLU A 145 -6.85 5.58 -1.36
CA GLU A 145 -7.96 4.63 -1.26
C GLU A 145 -7.84 3.49 -2.28
N TYR A 146 -7.37 3.80 -3.50
CA TYR A 146 -7.04 2.79 -4.49
C TYR A 146 -6.04 1.76 -3.97
N HIS A 147 -4.94 2.20 -3.33
CA HIS A 147 -3.93 1.29 -2.80
C HIS A 147 -4.42 0.54 -1.56
N ARG A 148 -5.24 1.18 -0.72
CA ARG A 148 -5.90 0.54 0.40
C ARG A 148 -6.75 -0.63 -0.09
N LEU A 149 -7.68 -0.38 -1.00
CA LEU A 149 -8.61 -1.37 -1.53
C LEU A 149 -7.93 -2.51 -2.30
N MET A 150 -6.73 -2.30 -2.85
CA MET A 150 -5.93 -3.38 -3.42
C MET A 150 -5.46 -4.41 -2.38
N LEU A 151 -5.31 -3.99 -1.13
CA LEU A 151 -4.78 -4.77 -0.01
C LEU A 151 -5.84 -5.12 1.05
N SER A 152 -6.99 -4.44 1.04
CA SER A 152 -8.05 -4.65 2.01
C SER A 152 -8.54 -6.09 2.03
N ASP A 153 -8.59 -6.64 3.24
CA ASP A 153 -9.20 -7.92 3.60
C ASP A 153 -8.57 -9.16 2.93
N ILE A 154 -7.45 -9.04 2.19
CA ILE A 154 -6.90 -10.16 1.40
C ILE A 154 -6.38 -11.32 2.26
N PHE A 155 -6.10 -11.10 3.55
CA PHE A 155 -5.60 -12.12 4.46
C PHE A 155 -6.69 -12.78 5.33
N ARG A 156 -7.98 -12.53 5.02
CA ARG A 156 -9.12 -13.19 5.67
C ARG A 156 -9.39 -14.56 5.05
N ILE A 157 -9.98 -15.47 5.83
CA ILE A 157 -10.40 -16.79 5.34
C ILE A 157 -11.45 -16.66 4.24
N ASP A 158 -12.35 -15.70 4.39
CA ASP A 158 -13.42 -15.39 3.44
C ASP A 158 -13.40 -13.88 3.11
N PRO A 159 -12.51 -13.45 2.19
CA PRO A 159 -12.40 -12.05 1.81
C PRO A 159 -13.61 -11.65 0.94
N PRO A 160 -14.12 -10.40 1.05
CA PRO A 160 -15.20 -9.93 0.18
C PRO A 160 -14.84 -10.13 -1.30
N GLU A 161 -15.79 -10.61 -2.11
CA GLU A 161 -15.53 -10.92 -3.52
C GLU A 161 -15.14 -9.65 -4.30
N VAL A 162 -15.90 -8.57 -4.09
CA VAL A 162 -15.73 -7.29 -4.78
C VAL A 162 -15.71 -6.17 -3.74
N LEU A 163 -14.72 -5.27 -3.87
CA LEU A 163 -14.75 -3.96 -3.23
C LEU A 163 -14.93 -2.89 -4.30
N CYS A 164 -15.57 -1.77 -3.97
CA CYS A 164 -15.91 -0.73 -4.93
C CYS A 164 -15.37 0.63 -4.50
N GLN A 165 -14.97 1.44 -5.48
CA GLN A 165 -14.57 2.84 -5.31
C GLN A 165 -15.15 3.66 -6.46
N THR A 166 -15.70 4.84 -6.16
CA THR A 166 -16.00 5.82 -7.20
C THR A 166 -14.69 6.29 -7.85
N ALA A 167 -14.62 6.20 -9.17
CA ALA A 167 -13.43 6.55 -9.95
C ALA A 167 -13.64 7.90 -10.63
N ARG A 168 -13.19 8.98 -9.98
CA ARG A 168 -13.14 10.33 -10.54
C ARG A 168 -11.90 10.52 -11.41
N PHE A 169 -10.79 9.85 -11.06
CA PHE A 169 -9.53 9.91 -11.79
C PHE A 169 -9.19 8.60 -12.52
N ASN A 170 -8.53 8.71 -13.67
CA ASN A 170 -7.92 7.58 -14.37
C ASN A 170 -6.51 7.30 -13.82
N LEU A 171 -6.46 6.64 -12.67
CA LEU A 171 -5.20 6.32 -11.98
C LEU A 171 -4.28 5.40 -12.82
N ASN A 172 -4.86 4.52 -13.64
CA ASN A 172 -4.08 3.67 -14.55
C ASN A 172 -3.33 4.50 -15.60
N ARG A 173 -4.00 5.51 -16.18
CA ARG A 173 -3.38 6.46 -17.10
C ARG A 173 -2.31 7.29 -16.41
N LEU A 174 -2.56 7.76 -15.19
CA LEU A 174 -1.57 8.49 -14.39
C LEU A 174 -0.30 7.65 -14.19
N LEU A 175 -0.45 6.41 -13.72
CA LEU A 175 0.68 5.52 -13.48
C LEU A 175 1.40 5.13 -14.79
N ALA A 176 0.69 5.05 -15.91
CA ALA A 176 1.29 4.86 -17.23
C ALA A 176 2.12 6.08 -17.66
N ALA A 177 1.57 7.29 -17.51
CA ALA A 177 2.26 8.54 -17.81
C ALA A 177 3.56 8.68 -17.02
N VAL A 178 3.56 8.28 -15.73
CA VAL A 178 4.78 8.23 -14.90
C VAL A 178 5.84 7.30 -15.48
N ARG A 179 5.45 6.10 -15.94
CA ARG A 179 6.38 5.15 -16.57
C ARG A 179 6.97 5.69 -17.87
N ASN A 180 6.17 6.46 -18.61
CA ASN A 180 6.57 7.10 -19.86
C ASN A 180 7.32 8.44 -19.64
N ARG A 181 7.59 8.83 -18.39
CA ARG A 181 8.23 10.10 -18.02
C ARG A 181 7.48 11.34 -18.54
N GLU A 182 6.16 11.23 -18.67
CA GLU A 182 5.30 12.35 -19.02
C GLU A 182 5.08 13.27 -17.81
N ASP A 183 4.83 14.56 -18.05
CA ASP A 183 4.43 15.48 -17.00
C ASP A 183 3.03 15.11 -16.48
N ILE A 184 2.89 14.96 -15.16
CA ILE A 184 1.65 14.61 -14.48
C ILE A 184 1.20 15.68 -13.46
N ARG A 185 1.82 16.87 -13.44
CA ARG A 185 1.55 17.91 -12.44
C ARG A 185 0.13 18.43 -12.44
N ASP A 186 -0.54 18.46 -13.60
CA ASP A 186 -1.93 18.92 -13.69
C ASP A 186 -2.91 17.75 -13.50
N PRO A 187 -3.61 17.65 -12.35
CA PRO A 187 -4.54 16.56 -12.08
C PRO A 187 -5.72 16.52 -13.08
N ARG A 188 -6.05 17.63 -13.75
CA ARG A 188 -7.14 17.71 -14.74
C ARG A 188 -6.94 16.74 -15.90
N ARG A 189 -5.68 16.45 -16.27
CA ARG A 189 -5.33 15.52 -17.35
C ARG A 189 -5.78 14.09 -17.08
N PHE A 190 -6.04 13.76 -15.82
CA PHE A 190 -6.45 12.44 -15.37
C PHE A 190 -7.90 12.40 -14.92
N LEU A 191 -8.65 13.50 -14.97
CA LEU A 191 -10.09 13.47 -14.73
C LEU A 191 -10.77 12.57 -15.76
N ARG A 192 -11.75 11.81 -15.31
CA ARG A 192 -12.63 11.07 -16.21
C ARG A 192 -13.75 11.98 -16.71
N VAL A 193 -14.17 11.73 -17.95
CA VAL A 193 -15.32 12.41 -18.55
C VAL A 193 -16.62 11.97 -17.87
N GLU A 194 -16.70 10.69 -17.51
CA GLU A 194 -17.83 10.09 -16.79
C GLU A 194 -17.35 9.43 -15.51
N GLU A 195 -18.10 9.61 -14.43
CA GLU A 195 -17.88 8.87 -13.20
C GLU A 195 -18.16 7.39 -13.45
N GLY A 196 -17.22 6.54 -13.04
CA GLY A 196 -17.40 5.09 -13.11
C GLY A 196 -17.08 4.45 -11.78
N VAL A 197 -17.38 3.16 -11.66
CA VAL A 197 -17.05 2.37 -10.48
C VAL A 197 -15.80 1.55 -10.78
N ARG A 198 -14.82 1.65 -9.90
CA ARG A 198 -13.65 0.78 -9.88
C ARG A 198 -13.91 -0.37 -8.92
N GLU A 199 -13.89 -1.57 -9.46
CA GLU A 199 -14.04 -2.81 -8.70
C GLU A 199 -12.68 -3.42 -8.41
N PHE A 200 -12.50 -3.94 -7.20
CA PHE A 200 -11.29 -4.60 -6.75
C PHE A 200 -11.60 -6.05 -6.41
N VAL A 201 -11.12 -6.95 -7.28
CA VAL A 201 -11.45 -8.38 -7.22
C VAL A 201 -10.19 -9.21 -7.06
N LEU A 202 -10.27 -10.31 -6.31
CA LEU A 202 -9.25 -11.34 -6.35
C LEU A 202 -9.54 -12.25 -7.55
N THR A 203 -8.55 -12.52 -8.40
CA THR A 203 -8.74 -13.52 -9.46
C THR A 203 -8.82 -14.93 -8.87
N PRO A 204 -9.38 -15.92 -9.60
CA PRO A 204 -9.43 -17.30 -9.12
C PRO A 204 -8.04 -17.85 -8.71
N ALA A 205 -6.99 -17.51 -9.46
CA ALA A 205 -5.62 -17.90 -9.12
C ALA A 205 -5.12 -17.27 -7.81
N GLN A 206 -5.48 -16.00 -7.56
CA GLN A 206 -5.12 -15.29 -6.32
C GLN A 206 -5.87 -15.86 -5.12
N GLN A 207 -7.19 -16.10 -5.28
CA GLN A 207 -8.02 -16.74 -4.26
C GLN A 207 -7.51 -18.13 -3.90
N HIS A 208 -7.17 -18.95 -4.90
CA HIS A 208 -6.61 -20.28 -4.69
C HIS A 208 -5.28 -20.21 -3.93
N THR A 209 -4.39 -19.31 -4.32
CA THR A 209 -3.10 -19.10 -3.65
C THR A 209 -3.28 -18.69 -2.20
N LEU A 210 -4.11 -17.68 -1.93
CA LEU A 210 -4.39 -17.20 -0.57
C LEU A 210 -5.01 -18.30 0.28
N THR A 211 -6.05 -18.98 -0.22
CA THR A 211 -6.74 -20.05 0.51
C THR A 211 -5.79 -21.18 0.87
N THR A 212 -4.93 -21.59 -0.06
CA THR A 212 -3.95 -22.66 0.15
C THR A 212 -2.99 -22.31 1.30
N TYR A 213 -2.38 -21.14 1.25
CA TYR A 213 -1.41 -20.74 2.26
C TYR A 213 -2.02 -20.34 3.60
N LEU A 214 -3.21 -19.72 3.61
CA LEU A 214 -3.92 -19.40 4.85
C LEU A 214 -4.38 -20.67 5.58
N ARG A 215 -4.76 -21.74 4.85
CA ARG A 215 -5.04 -23.05 5.46
C ARG A 215 -3.78 -23.70 6.03
N GLN A 216 -2.64 -23.55 5.37
CA GLN A 216 -1.38 -24.16 5.79
C GLN A 216 -0.73 -23.43 6.97
N PHE A 217 -0.73 -22.09 6.97
CA PHE A 217 0.01 -21.28 7.93
C PHE A 217 -0.87 -20.53 8.94
N GLY A 218 -2.19 -20.52 8.73
CA GLY A 218 -3.13 -19.77 9.54
C GLY A 218 -3.19 -18.28 9.20
N THR A 219 -4.10 -17.57 9.84
CA THR A 219 -4.32 -16.11 9.70
C THR A 219 -3.63 -15.28 10.78
N THR A 220 -2.78 -15.89 11.60
CA THR A 220 -2.00 -15.17 12.60
C THR A 220 -0.93 -14.30 11.92
N PRO A 221 -0.40 -13.26 12.59
CA PRO A 221 0.66 -12.43 12.02
C PRO A 221 1.89 -13.24 11.56
N GLY A 222 2.27 -14.26 12.34
CA GLY A 222 3.33 -15.21 11.95
C GLY A 222 2.95 -16.08 10.75
N GLY A 223 1.70 -16.51 10.65
CA GLY A 223 1.17 -17.26 9.51
C GLY A 223 1.19 -16.46 8.21
N ILE A 224 0.67 -15.22 8.24
CA ILE A 224 0.74 -14.27 7.11
C ILE A 224 2.19 -13.92 6.79
N GLY A 225 3.03 -13.78 7.82
CA GLY A 225 4.49 -13.70 7.75
C GLY A 225 5.08 -14.74 6.82
N ARG A 226 4.82 -16.02 7.14
CA ARG A 226 5.28 -17.19 6.37
C ARG A 226 4.68 -17.22 4.96
N LEU A 227 3.40 -16.91 4.78
CA LEU A 227 2.76 -16.81 3.45
C LEU A 227 3.54 -15.86 2.54
N LEU A 228 3.81 -14.64 3.02
CA LEU A 228 4.50 -13.62 2.23
C LEU A 228 6.00 -13.89 2.05
N THR A 229 6.56 -14.93 2.70
CA THR A 229 7.89 -15.48 2.36
C THR A 229 7.88 -16.33 1.10
N LYS A 230 6.73 -16.93 0.79
CA LYS A 230 6.56 -17.85 -0.35
C LYS A 230 5.85 -17.20 -1.52
N VAL A 231 5.07 -16.15 -1.27
CA VAL A 231 4.26 -15.48 -2.30
C VAL A 231 4.67 -14.02 -2.45
N ARG A 232 4.76 -13.54 -3.69
CA ARG A 232 5.02 -12.13 -3.96
C ARG A 232 3.72 -11.35 -3.77
N LEU A 233 3.79 -10.20 -3.11
CA LEU A 233 2.59 -9.38 -2.85
C LEU A 233 1.76 -9.06 -4.12
N PRO A 234 2.34 -8.74 -5.30
CA PRO A 234 1.56 -8.50 -6.53
C PRO A 234 0.69 -9.68 -6.99
N ASP A 235 1.01 -10.89 -6.53
CA ASP A 235 0.33 -12.13 -6.89
C ASP A 235 -0.83 -12.46 -5.94
N VAL A 236 -1.04 -11.66 -4.88
CA VAL A 236 -2.13 -11.85 -3.89
C VAL A 236 -2.94 -10.60 -3.57
N VAL A 237 -2.54 -9.44 -4.10
CA VAL A 237 -3.38 -8.22 -4.05
C VAL A 237 -4.52 -8.30 -5.04
N ARG A 238 -5.63 -7.63 -4.74
CA ARG A 238 -6.77 -7.50 -5.67
C ARG A 238 -6.32 -6.87 -6.99
N LYS A 239 -7.08 -7.10 -8.06
CA LYS A 239 -6.93 -6.40 -9.33
C LYS A 239 -8.05 -5.37 -9.46
N ALA A 240 -7.68 -4.16 -9.83
CA ALA A 240 -8.64 -3.11 -10.15
C ALA A 240 -9.13 -3.28 -11.58
N ARG A 241 -10.45 -3.32 -11.77
CA ARG A 241 -11.12 -3.22 -13.07
C ARG A 241 -12.12 -2.07 -13.05
N LEU A 242 -12.35 -1.50 -14.22
CA LEU A 242 -13.33 -0.44 -14.40
C LEU A 242 -14.63 -1.07 -14.91
N SER A 243 -15.68 -0.93 -14.13
CA SER A 243 -17.04 -1.20 -14.59
C SER A 243 -17.64 0.11 -15.08
N PRO A 244 -18.33 0.14 -16.24
CA PRO A 244 -19.18 1.27 -16.56
C PRO A 244 -20.13 1.46 -15.38
N GLY A 245 -20.32 2.71 -14.92
CA GLY A 245 -21.29 2.98 -13.86
C GLY A 245 -22.64 2.39 -14.29
N ARG A 246 -23.44 1.90 -13.33
CA ARG A 246 -24.84 1.54 -13.59
C ARG A 246 -25.59 2.79 -14.07
N GLY A 247 -25.42 3.15 -15.33
CA GLY A 247 -26.33 4.03 -16.04
C GLY A 247 -27.56 3.19 -16.26
N THR A 248 -28.58 3.39 -15.41
CA THR A 248 -29.98 3.02 -15.64
C THR A 248 -30.15 1.90 -16.67
N ASP A 249 -29.92 0.65 -16.26
CA ASP A 249 -30.49 -0.47 -17.00
C ASP A 249 -31.99 -0.20 -17.03
N GLY A 250 -32.49 0.13 -18.22
CA GLY A 250 -33.90 0.36 -18.46
C GLY A 250 -34.68 -0.81 -17.87
N ALA A 251 -35.73 -0.49 -17.13
CA ALA A 251 -36.69 -1.48 -16.66
C ALA A 251 -36.99 -2.45 -17.80
N PRO A 252 -36.92 -3.78 -17.59
CA PRO A 252 -37.33 -4.71 -18.63
C PRO A 252 -38.78 -4.39 -19.00
N ALA A 253 -38.99 -4.10 -20.28
CA ALA A 253 -40.29 -3.90 -20.88
C ALA A 253 -41.21 -5.07 -20.48
N GLY A 254 -42.45 -4.72 -20.14
CA GLY A 254 -43.44 -5.60 -19.56
C GLY A 254 -43.55 -6.95 -20.26
N THR A 255 -43.58 -8.01 -19.46
CA THR A 255 -44.09 -9.30 -19.89
C THR A 255 -45.60 -9.14 -20.03
N GLU A 256 -46.08 -9.13 -21.27
CA GLU A 256 -47.49 -9.28 -21.58
C GLU A 256 -47.99 -10.61 -21.01
N THR A 257 -48.99 -10.52 -20.15
CA THR A 257 -49.76 -11.65 -19.64
C THR A 257 -50.57 -12.26 -20.79
N PRO A 258 -50.53 -13.57 -21.04
CA PRO A 258 -51.48 -14.19 -21.95
C PRO A 258 -52.83 -14.31 -21.22
N MET A 259 -53.85 -13.62 -21.73
CA MET A 259 -55.24 -13.91 -21.38
C MET A 259 -55.66 -15.22 -22.05
N THR A 260 -56.21 -16.10 -21.21
CA THR A 260 -57.12 -17.20 -21.53
C THR A 260 -58.22 -16.83 -22.51
#